data_AF-A0A817BMS7-F1
#
_entry.id   AF-A0A817BMS7-F1
#
_cell.length_a   1.000
_cell.length_b   1.000
_cell.length_c   1.000
_cell.angle_alpha   90.00
_cell.angle_beta   90.00
_cell.angle_gamma   90.00
#
_symmetry.space_group_name_H-M   'P 1'
#
loop_
_entity.id
_entity.type
_entity.pdbx_description
1 polymer ?
#
loop_
_entity_poly.entity_id
_entity_poly.type
_entity_poly.pdbx_seq_one_letter_code
_entity_poly.pdbx_strand_id
1 'polypeptide(L)'
;MHIFFSGIGGSGIGPLSLIALRMGYDVSGSDKRNSDYIEQLRKNGKVSIVITQSYDSISKIHMQNPIDWFVYSSAVSIEQPNSPEFQFCADHGIMATKRDKLIKHIIDAKQLQLIAVAGSHGKTTTTAMIIWLFKALNIPISYSIGGKISFGDIGTYHPKSTFFVYEADEYDRNFLAFQPYIAAITGTTWDHPDTYPTEHSYIQAFRDFVKQSKYTIVWQSGKEQLDIQINKDTVIIQDDDSHIMLFCLIGEVNRRNAWQAVWVVHIATNISISELIEHVNRFPGVSRRFEQIRPNLYTDYAHTPAKIRGALQVAHEIAGNNVAAVYEGFQNTRQHFMKNDLCHLFDDVKHVYIVPIYLAREDPGLEILSPNTLRTFLNDQTQGNTTPSQLDETLKTQIQQHINSGDLVLGLSAGSSNSLDEWLRRTFELPYLAREDPGLEILSPNTLRTFLNDQTQGNTTPSQLDETLKTQIQQHINSGDLVLGLSAGSSNSLDEWLRRTFELPI
;
A
#
# COMPACT_ATOMS: atom_id res chain seq x y z
N MET A 1 -24.44 4.32 -17.44
CA MET A 1 -23.15 4.73 -18.04
C MET A 1 -22.20 3.56 -17.89
N HIS A 2 -21.56 3.17 -18.99
CA HIS A 2 -20.54 2.15 -19.04
C HIS A 2 -19.16 2.79 -19.14
N ILE A 3 -18.32 2.51 -18.15
CA ILE A 3 -16.96 3.04 -18.06
C ILE A 3 -15.96 1.93 -18.35
N PHE A 4 -15.12 2.16 -19.37
CA PHE A 4 -14.03 1.28 -19.73
C PHE A 4 -12.72 1.80 -19.12
N PHE A 5 -12.01 0.97 -18.35
CA PHE A 5 -10.73 1.33 -17.73
C PHE A 5 -9.55 0.65 -18.43
N SER A 6 -8.64 1.43 -19.01
CA SER A 6 -7.40 0.93 -19.61
C SER A 6 -6.24 0.97 -18.60
N GLY A 7 -5.64 -0.19 -18.34
CA GLY A 7 -4.70 -0.39 -17.23
C GLY A 7 -5.42 -0.57 -15.89
N ILE A 8 -6.52 -1.33 -15.89
CA ILE A 8 -7.40 -1.52 -14.72
C ILE A 8 -6.68 -2.16 -13.52
N GLY A 9 -5.59 -2.89 -13.76
CA GLY A 9 -4.75 -3.50 -12.74
C GLY A 9 -3.84 -2.53 -11.96
N GLY A 10 -3.67 -1.29 -12.46
CA GLY A 10 -2.79 -0.30 -11.86
C GLY A 10 -3.37 0.36 -10.61
N SER A 11 -2.51 0.73 -9.65
CA SER A 11 -2.89 1.38 -8.39
C SER A 11 -3.63 2.72 -8.55
N GLY A 12 -3.44 3.42 -9.68
CA GLY A 12 -4.12 4.68 -9.97
C GLY A 12 -5.53 4.55 -10.58
N ILE A 13 -5.85 3.41 -11.19
CA ILE A 13 -7.09 3.17 -11.94
C ILE A 13 -7.97 2.13 -11.26
N GLY A 14 -7.36 1.07 -10.72
CA GLY A 14 -8.04 0.01 -9.99
C GLY A 14 -9.05 0.53 -8.98
N PRO A 15 -8.66 1.39 -8.02
CA PRO A 15 -9.60 2.01 -7.07
C PRO A 15 -10.83 2.66 -7.71
N LEU A 16 -10.65 3.33 -8.85
CA LEU A 16 -11.74 4.02 -9.55
C LEU A 16 -12.73 3.06 -10.19
N SER A 17 -12.27 1.91 -10.67
CA SER A 17 -13.16 0.86 -11.17
C SER A 17 -14.09 0.34 -10.06
N LEU A 18 -13.57 0.17 -8.83
CA LEU A 18 -14.36 -0.24 -7.67
C LEU A 18 -15.37 0.83 -7.24
N ILE A 19 -14.94 2.11 -7.25
CA ILE A 19 -15.81 3.25 -6.96
C ILE A 19 -16.95 3.31 -7.99
N ALA A 20 -16.64 3.20 -9.28
CA ALA A 20 -17.62 3.23 -10.35
C ALA A 20 -18.66 2.10 -10.23
N LEU A 21 -18.21 0.87 -9.92
CA LEU A 21 -19.09 -0.26 -9.64
C LEU A 21 -20.04 0.02 -8.47
N ARG A 22 -19.51 0.56 -7.36
CA ARG A 22 -20.31 0.89 -6.17
C ARG A 22 -21.28 2.05 -6.41
N MET A 23 -21.01 2.91 -7.39
CA MET A 23 -21.93 3.94 -7.86
C MET A 23 -23.03 3.40 -8.78
N GLY A 24 -22.97 2.12 -9.16
CA GLY A 24 -23.93 1.48 -10.06
C GLY A 24 -23.64 1.71 -11.55
N TYR A 25 -22.42 2.10 -11.92
CA TYR A 25 -22.00 2.10 -13.31
C TYR A 25 -21.63 0.70 -13.77
N ASP A 26 -21.83 0.43 -15.06
CA ASP A 26 -21.24 -0.74 -15.71
C ASP A 26 -19.76 -0.50 -15.87
N VAL A 27 -18.95 -1.53 -15.61
CA VAL A 27 -17.50 -1.41 -15.63
C VAL A 27 -16.88 -2.55 -16.41
N SER A 28 -16.02 -2.19 -17.35
CA SER A 28 -15.12 -3.12 -18.02
C SER A 28 -13.71 -2.55 -18.04
N GLY A 29 -12.74 -3.34 -18.47
CA GLY A 29 -11.39 -2.81 -18.66
C GLY A 29 -10.43 -3.77 -19.32
N SER A 30 -9.21 -3.28 -19.49
CA SER A 30 -8.09 -4.03 -20.03
C SER A 30 -6.85 -3.82 -19.19
N ASP A 31 -5.93 -4.78 -19.29
CA ASP A 31 -4.57 -4.63 -18.79
C ASP A 31 -3.58 -5.41 -19.68
N LYS A 32 -2.30 -5.04 -19.62
CA LYS A 32 -1.22 -5.72 -20.35
C LYS A 32 -0.90 -7.08 -19.75
N ARG A 33 -1.08 -7.22 -18.44
CA ARG A 33 -0.73 -8.42 -17.68
C ARG A 33 -1.81 -8.71 -16.66
N ASN A 34 -1.91 -9.98 -16.29
CA ASN A 34 -2.76 -10.38 -15.19
C ASN A 34 -2.12 -10.00 -13.84
N SER A 35 -2.94 -9.79 -12.81
CA SER A 35 -2.49 -9.54 -11.44
C SER A 35 -3.50 -10.08 -10.44
N ASP A 36 -3.06 -10.29 -9.19
CA ASP A 36 -3.95 -10.72 -8.11
C ASP A 36 -5.15 -9.77 -7.92
N TYR A 37 -4.93 -8.48 -8.17
CA TYR A 37 -5.99 -7.48 -8.12
C TYR A 37 -7.03 -7.68 -9.24
N ILE A 38 -6.59 -7.96 -10.48
CA ILE A 38 -7.50 -8.29 -11.59
C ILE A 38 -8.29 -9.56 -11.28
N GLU A 39 -7.64 -10.58 -10.72
CA GLU A 39 -8.32 -11.81 -10.31
C GLU A 39 -9.37 -11.56 -9.22
N GLN A 40 -9.09 -10.69 -8.26
CA GLN A 40 -10.09 -10.27 -7.26
C GLN A 40 -11.27 -9.52 -7.91
N LEU A 41 -11.02 -8.62 -8.86
CA LEU A 41 -12.09 -7.93 -9.59
C LEU A 41 -12.96 -8.91 -10.39
N ARG A 42 -12.36 -9.90 -11.05
CA ARG A 42 -13.08 -10.95 -11.78
C ARG A 42 -13.96 -11.80 -10.86
N LYS A 43 -13.46 -12.16 -9.67
CA LYS A 43 -14.23 -12.94 -8.68
C LYS A 43 -15.51 -12.25 -8.23
N ASN A 44 -15.57 -10.92 -8.27
CA ASN A 44 -16.80 -10.17 -7.98
C ASN A 44 -17.87 -10.31 -9.09
N GLY A 45 -17.55 -10.94 -10.23
CA GLY A 45 -18.48 -11.34 -11.30
C GLY A 45 -19.11 -10.20 -12.10
N LYS A 46 -18.79 -8.94 -11.77
CA LYS A 46 -19.43 -7.74 -12.32
C LYS A 46 -18.56 -6.95 -13.30
N VAL A 47 -17.33 -7.40 -13.56
CA VAL A 47 -16.36 -6.68 -14.38
C VAL A 47 -15.84 -7.56 -15.50
N SER A 48 -16.03 -7.12 -16.74
CA SER A 48 -15.38 -7.75 -17.89
C SER A 48 -13.95 -7.21 -18.03
N ILE A 49 -12.94 -8.06 -17.85
CA ILE A 49 -11.52 -7.66 -17.93
C ILE A 49 -10.78 -8.51 -18.96
N VAL A 50 -10.15 -7.86 -19.93
CA VAL A 50 -9.36 -8.51 -20.98
C VAL A 50 -7.86 -8.27 -20.75
N ILE A 51 -7.05 -9.33 -20.82
CA ILE A 51 -5.57 -9.22 -20.75
C ILE A 51 -5.01 -9.01 -22.15
N THR A 52 -5.35 -7.86 -22.74
CA THR A 52 -4.74 -7.30 -23.94
C THR A 52 -5.33 -5.91 -24.17
N GLN A 53 -4.56 -5.03 -24.80
CA GLN A 53 -4.98 -3.67 -25.17
C GLN A 53 -5.03 -3.56 -26.69
N SER A 54 -6.08 -4.12 -27.30
CA SER A 54 -6.24 -4.18 -28.76
C SER A 54 -7.58 -3.61 -29.23
N TYR A 55 -7.60 -3.10 -30.47
CA TYR A 55 -8.77 -2.53 -31.12
C TYR A 55 -9.94 -3.54 -31.15
N ASP A 56 -9.67 -4.79 -31.53
CA ASP A 56 -10.70 -5.83 -31.61
C ASP A 56 -11.30 -6.18 -30.25
N SER A 57 -10.49 -6.14 -29.18
CA SER A 57 -10.95 -6.51 -27.84
C SER A 57 -11.90 -5.47 -27.28
N ILE A 58 -11.55 -4.18 -27.38
CA ILE A 58 -12.43 -3.08 -26.96
C ILE A 58 -13.68 -3.00 -27.85
N SER A 59 -13.55 -3.27 -29.15
CA SER A 59 -14.69 -3.34 -30.09
C SER A 59 -15.72 -4.40 -29.68
N LYS A 60 -15.28 -5.62 -29.33
CA LYS A 60 -16.17 -6.68 -28.84
C LYS A 60 -16.93 -6.27 -27.58
N ILE A 61 -16.26 -5.60 -26.65
CA ILE A 61 -16.88 -5.10 -25.42
C ILE A 61 -17.91 -4.01 -25.75
N HIS A 62 -17.55 -3.05 -26.60
CA HIS A 62 -18.44 -1.97 -27.02
C HIS A 62 -19.69 -2.48 -27.76
N MET A 63 -19.56 -3.52 -28.60
CA MET A 63 -20.70 -4.14 -29.28
C MET A 63 -21.66 -4.86 -28.32
N GLN A 64 -21.15 -5.42 -27.21
CA GLN A 64 -21.98 -6.09 -26.21
C GLN A 64 -22.66 -5.10 -25.27
N ASN A 65 -21.94 -4.08 -24.83
CA ASN A 65 -22.43 -2.98 -24.01
C ASN A 65 -21.71 -1.69 -24.44
N PRO A 66 -22.40 -0.73 -25.10
CA PRO A 66 -21.77 0.49 -25.58
C PRO A 66 -21.01 1.22 -24.47
N ILE A 67 -19.77 1.60 -24.77
CA ILE A 67 -18.89 2.32 -23.84
C ILE A 67 -19.19 3.81 -23.95
N ASP A 68 -19.51 4.44 -22.83
CA ASP A 68 -19.77 5.87 -22.76
C ASP A 68 -18.50 6.67 -22.42
N TRP A 69 -17.61 6.08 -21.62
CA TRP A 69 -16.42 6.75 -21.10
C TRP A 69 -15.23 5.81 -21.03
N PHE A 70 -14.15 6.15 -21.74
CA PHE A 70 -12.85 5.51 -21.64
C PHE A 70 -11.94 6.27 -20.66
N VAL A 71 -11.46 5.59 -19.62
CA VAL A 71 -10.58 6.15 -18.59
C VAL A 71 -9.25 5.41 -18.57
N TYR A 72 -8.15 6.16 -18.64
CA TYR A 72 -6.81 5.60 -18.75
C TYR A 72 -5.83 6.17 -17.71
N SER A 73 -4.79 5.40 -17.40
CA SER A 73 -3.68 5.85 -16.56
C SER A 73 -2.69 6.71 -17.34
N SER A 74 -1.94 7.59 -16.65
CA SER A 74 -0.87 8.37 -17.27
C SER A 74 0.18 7.48 -17.96
N ALA A 75 0.40 6.26 -17.46
CA ALA A 75 1.32 5.29 -18.07
C ALA A 75 0.89 4.88 -19.48
N VAL A 76 -0.41 4.68 -19.73
CA VAL A 76 -0.90 4.28 -21.07
C VAL A 76 -0.60 5.35 -22.11
N SER A 77 -0.85 6.63 -21.79
CA SER A 77 -0.57 7.73 -22.74
C SER A 77 0.91 7.95 -23.03
N ILE A 78 1.80 7.59 -22.09
CA ILE A 78 3.25 7.78 -22.25
C ILE A 78 3.87 6.57 -22.96
N GLU A 79 3.52 5.36 -22.54
CA GLU A 79 4.09 4.11 -23.06
C GLU A 79 3.51 3.72 -24.42
N GLN A 80 2.27 4.10 -24.69
CA GLN A 80 1.54 3.73 -25.92
C GLN A 80 0.70 4.91 -26.42
N PRO A 81 1.33 6.00 -26.90
CA PRO A 81 0.61 7.17 -27.43
C PRO A 81 -0.29 6.82 -28.62
N ASN A 82 0.06 5.77 -29.38
CA ASN A 82 -0.72 5.21 -30.49
C ASN A 82 -1.47 3.93 -30.07
N SER A 83 -1.91 3.82 -28.82
CA SER A 83 -2.62 2.62 -28.35
C SER A 83 -3.84 2.35 -29.22
N PRO A 84 -4.06 1.08 -29.65
CA PRO A 84 -5.25 0.71 -30.43
C PRO A 84 -6.58 1.08 -29.76
N GLU A 85 -6.62 1.13 -28.42
CA GLU A 85 -7.82 1.53 -27.68
C GLU A 85 -8.13 3.03 -27.83
N PHE A 86 -7.11 3.89 -27.90
CA PHE A 86 -7.31 5.32 -28.18
C PHE A 86 -7.85 5.54 -29.59
N GLN A 87 -7.31 4.81 -30.57
CA GLN A 87 -7.80 4.88 -31.95
C GLN A 87 -9.27 4.47 -32.03
N PHE A 88 -9.63 3.35 -31.40
CA PHE A 88 -11.02 2.91 -31.34
C PHE A 88 -11.95 3.97 -30.74
N CYS A 89 -11.55 4.59 -29.63
CA CYS A 89 -12.34 5.64 -28.99
C CYS A 89 -12.52 6.85 -29.89
N ALA A 90 -11.48 7.27 -30.62
CA ALA A 90 -11.57 8.36 -31.58
C ALA A 90 -12.53 8.04 -32.74
N ASP A 91 -12.43 6.83 -33.31
CA ASP A 91 -13.26 6.39 -34.45
C ASP A 91 -14.76 6.32 -34.10
N HIS A 92 -15.10 6.12 -32.82
CA HIS A 92 -16.47 5.97 -32.34
C HIS A 92 -16.97 7.17 -31.51
N GLY A 93 -16.17 8.24 -31.39
CA GLY A 93 -16.54 9.43 -30.61
C GLY A 93 -16.70 9.17 -29.11
N ILE A 94 -16.03 8.17 -28.55
CA ILE A 94 -16.07 7.82 -27.13
C ILE A 94 -15.22 8.81 -26.34
N MET A 95 -15.78 9.38 -25.27
CA MET A 95 -15.05 10.31 -24.40
C MET A 95 -13.86 9.60 -23.74
N ALA A 96 -12.64 10.03 -24.03
CA ALA A 96 -11.41 9.50 -23.45
C ALA A 96 -10.77 10.52 -22.50
N THR A 97 -10.58 10.17 -21.22
CA THR A 97 -9.94 11.06 -20.24
C THR A 97 -8.98 10.33 -19.30
N LYS A 98 -8.05 11.08 -18.71
CA LYS A 98 -7.27 10.62 -17.55
C LYS A 98 -8.16 10.45 -16.31
N ARG A 99 -7.60 9.78 -15.31
CA ARG A 99 -8.25 9.45 -14.02
C ARG A 99 -8.81 10.65 -13.24
N ASP A 100 -8.14 11.80 -13.34
CA ASP A 100 -8.52 13.04 -12.65
C ASP A 100 -9.91 13.53 -13.05
N LYS A 101 -10.24 13.47 -14.34
CA LYS A 101 -11.55 13.90 -14.85
C LYS A 101 -12.67 13.04 -14.30
N LEU A 102 -12.48 11.72 -14.20
CA LEU A 102 -13.47 10.83 -13.59
C LEU A 102 -13.64 11.12 -12.09
N ILE A 103 -12.53 11.24 -11.35
CA ILE A 103 -12.58 11.57 -9.91
C ILE A 103 -13.32 12.90 -9.70
N LYS A 104 -12.98 13.93 -10.46
CA LYS A 104 -13.65 15.23 -10.40
C LYS A 104 -15.13 15.13 -10.70
N HIS A 105 -15.52 14.38 -11.74
CA HIS A 105 -16.91 14.13 -12.05
C HIS A 105 -17.66 13.46 -10.89
N ILE A 106 -17.06 12.45 -10.25
CA ILE A 106 -17.66 11.76 -9.10
C ILE A 106 -17.86 12.72 -7.93
N ILE A 107 -16.84 13.51 -7.60
CA ILE A 107 -16.88 14.52 -6.53
C ILE A 107 -17.98 15.54 -6.80
N ASP A 108 -17.99 16.14 -7.98
CA ASP A 108 -18.93 17.19 -8.37
C ASP A 108 -20.38 16.65 -8.43
N ALA A 109 -20.59 15.51 -9.09
CA ALA A 109 -21.92 14.91 -9.28
C ALA A 109 -22.56 14.44 -7.96
N LYS A 110 -21.74 14.09 -6.97
CA LYS A 110 -22.20 13.67 -5.64
C LYS A 110 -22.05 14.75 -4.57
N GLN A 111 -21.63 15.96 -4.95
CA GLN A 111 -21.43 17.12 -4.06
C GLN A 111 -20.54 16.78 -2.86
N LEU A 112 -19.49 15.97 -3.09
CA LEU A 112 -18.59 15.53 -2.04
C LEU A 112 -17.57 16.62 -1.71
N GLN A 113 -17.20 16.73 -0.45
CA GLN A 113 -16.07 17.55 -0.02
C GLN A 113 -14.78 16.75 -0.11
N LEU A 114 -13.84 17.22 -0.94
CA LEU A 114 -12.57 16.53 -1.15
C LEU A 114 -11.60 16.75 0.02
N ILE A 115 -11.17 15.66 0.65
CA ILE A 115 -10.02 15.64 1.55
C ILE A 115 -8.85 15.05 0.77
N ALA A 116 -7.88 15.88 0.39
CA ALA A 116 -6.74 15.47 -0.40
C ALA A 116 -5.48 15.37 0.46
N VAL A 117 -4.75 14.27 0.31
CA VAL A 117 -3.44 14.07 0.95
C VAL A 117 -2.37 14.08 -0.15
N ALA A 118 -1.49 15.07 -0.13
CA ALA A 118 -0.41 15.24 -1.09
C ALA A 118 0.94 15.34 -0.38
N GLY A 119 2.04 15.15 -1.11
CA GLY A 119 3.41 15.28 -0.59
C GLY A 119 4.34 14.16 -1.04
N SER A 120 5.65 14.34 -0.89
CA SER A 120 6.66 13.43 -1.45
C SER A 120 6.70 12.07 -0.75
N HIS A 121 6.31 12.00 0.52
CA HIS A 121 6.31 10.79 1.36
C HIS A 121 5.10 10.76 2.30
N GLY A 122 4.78 9.64 2.94
CA GLY A 122 3.71 9.56 3.95
C GLY A 122 2.26 9.69 3.42
N LYS A 123 2.05 9.95 2.13
CA LYS A 123 0.71 10.13 1.52
C LYS A 123 -0.21 8.94 1.78
N THR A 124 0.19 7.74 1.32
CA THR A 124 -0.63 6.52 1.44
C THR A 124 -0.96 6.23 2.91
N THR A 125 0.04 6.29 3.79
CA THR A 125 -0.15 6.02 5.23
C THR A 125 -1.09 7.02 5.89
N THR A 126 -0.90 8.33 5.64
CA THR A 126 -1.78 9.38 6.16
C THR A 126 -3.20 9.25 5.61
N THR A 127 -3.34 8.95 4.32
CA THR A 127 -4.64 8.66 3.67
C THR A 127 -5.33 7.48 4.35
N ALA A 128 -4.60 6.38 4.58
CA ALA A 128 -5.12 5.20 5.25
C ALA A 128 -5.54 5.48 6.70
N MET A 129 -4.78 6.29 7.44
CA MET A 129 -5.12 6.71 8.81
C MET A 129 -6.38 7.57 8.85
N ILE A 130 -6.55 8.49 7.90
CA ILE A 130 -7.79 9.26 7.77
C ILE A 130 -8.96 8.31 7.50
N ILE A 131 -8.84 7.41 6.52
CA ILE A 131 -9.89 6.42 6.21
C ILE A 131 -10.20 5.56 7.44
N TRP A 132 -9.17 5.10 8.16
CA TRP A 132 -9.31 4.31 9.38
C TRP A 132 -10.12 5.06 10.44
N LEU A 133 -9.80 6.33 10.69
CA LEU A 133 -10.54 7.17 11.65
C LEU A 133 -12.01 7.33 11.27
N PHE A 134 -12.30 7.67 10.01
CA PHE A 134 -13.70 7.74 9.53
C PHE A 134 -14.44 6.41 9.76
N LYS A 135 -13.80 5.27 9.47
CA LYS A 135 -14.41 3.94 9.66
C LYS A 135 -14.57 3.57 11.13
N ALA A 136 -13.58 3.82 11.96
CA ALA A 136 -13.60 3.53 13.39
C ALA A 136 -14.70 4.33 14.13
N LEU A 137 -14.99 5.54 13.64
CA LEU A 137 -16.04 6.43 14.14
C LEU A 137 -17.41 6.15 13.48
N ASN A 138 -17.50 5.14 12.61
CA ASN A 138 -18.71 4.81 11.83
C ASN A 138 -19.25 5.97 10.98
N ILE A 139 -18.38 6.87 10.53
CA ILE A 139 -18.75 7.98 9.67
C ILE A 139 -18.69 7.51 8.21
N PRO A 140 -19.79 7.64 7.44
CA PRO A 140 -19.81 7.32 6.02
C PRO A 140 -18.72 8.03 5.22
N ILE A 141 -17.89 7.28 4.50
CA ILE A 141 -16.76 7.82 3.75
C ILE A 141 -16.63 7.19 2.37
N SER A 142 -16.37 8.01 1.37
CA SER A 142 -15.90 7.59 0.04
C SER A 142 -14.41 7.88 -0.06
N TYR A 143 -13.64 7.04 -0.73
CA TYR A 143 -12.21 7.26 -0.82
C TYR A 143 -11.55 6.50 -1.98
N SER A 144 -10.37 6.97 -2.38
CA SER A 144 -9.46 6.30 -3.31
C SER A 144 -8.02 6.41 -2.77
N ILE A 145 -7.39 5.26 -2.52
CA ILE A 145 -6.05 5.14 -1.94
C ILE A 145 -5.17 4.25 -2.82
N GLY A 146 -3.87 4.56 -2.92
CA GLY A 146 -2.92 3.85 -3.78
C GLY A 146 -2.33 2.56 -3.18
N GLY A 147 -2.61 2.25 -1.91
CA GLY A 147 -2.08 1.09 -1.20
C GLY A 147 -3.16 0.19 -0.63
N LYS A 148 -2.89 -1.12 -0.61
CA LYS A 148 -3.78 -2.13 -0.03
C LYS A 148 -3.85 -1.95 1.49
N ILE A 149 -5.07 -2.00 2.02
CA ILE A 149 -5.38 -1.90 3.45
C ILE A 149 -6.13 -3.16 3.89
N SER A 150 -5.94 -3.60 5.14
CA SER A 150 -6.59 -4.81 5.68
C SER A 150 -8.06 -4.57 6.08
N PHE A 151 -8.45 -3.31 6.23
CA PHE A 151 -9.75 -2.90 6.76
C PHE A 151 -10.68 -2.34 5.69
N GLY A 152 -10.43 -2.58 4.41
CA GLY A 152 -11.30 -2.15 3.32
C GLY A 152 -10.71 -2.35 1.93
N ASP A 153 -11.51 -2.06 0.92
CA ASP A 153 -11.02 -1.99 -0.46
C ASP A 153 -10.17 -0.74 -0.67
N ILE A 154 -9.35 -0.73 -1.74
CA ILE A 154 -8.51 0.42 -2.13
C ILE A 154 -9.30 1.58 -2.77
N GLY A 155 -10.56 1.35 -3.12
CA GLY A 155 -11.47 2.39 -3.60
C GLY A 155 -12.91 2.07 -3.20
N THR A 156 -13.63 3.06 -2.68
CA THR A 156 -15.03 2.91 -2.31
C THR A 156 -15.85 4.18 -2.55
N TYR A 157 -17.10 3.96 -2.92
CA TYR A 157 -18.16 4.96 -2.81
C TYR A 157 -19.16 4.53 -1.74
N HIS A 158 -19.58 5.47 -0.90
CA HIS A 158 -20.66 5.27 0.06
C HIS A 158 -21.76 6.33 -0.19
N PRO A 159 -23.03 5.96 -0.44
CA PRO A 159 -24.08 6.92 -0.81
C PRO A 159 -24.35 8.03 0.20
N LYS A 160 -24.10 7.77 1.49
CA LYS A 160 -24.26 8.75 2.58
C LYS A 160 -22.97 9.53 2.94
N SER A 161 -21.86 9.33 2.22
CA SER A 161 -20.65 10.06 2.54
C SER A 161 -20.77 11.53 2.17
N THR A 162 -20.33 12.42 3.04
CA THR A 162 -20.14 13.85 2.71
C THR A 162 -18.74 14.10 2.17
N PHE A 163 -17.76 13.30 2.58
CA PHE A 163 -16.36 13.46 2.22
C PHE A 163 -15.90 12.42 1.20
N PHE A 164 -14.96 12.84 0.36
CA PHE A 164 -14.17 11.96 -0.49
C PHE A 164 -12.68 12.10 -0.11
N VAL A 165 -12.08 11.05 0.44
CA VAL A 165 -10.65 11.06 0.80
C VAL A 165 -9.83 10.55 -0.38
N TYR A 166 -8.83 11.33 -0.79
CA TYR A 166 -8.02 11.02 -1.96
C TYR A 166 -6.53 11.15 -1.69
N GLU A 167 -5.78 10.11 -2.02
CA GLU A 167 -4.33 10.18 -2.16
C GLU A 167 -3.98 10.96 -3.45
N ALA A 168 -3.75 12.26 -3.30
CA ALA A 168 -3.52 13.19 -4.39
C ALA A 168 -2.04 13.18 -4.78
N ASP A 169 -1.76 12.52 -5.91
CA ASP A 169 -0.42 12.36 -6.43
C ASP A 169 0.06 13.61 -7.18
N GLU A 170 1.27 14.05 -6.88
CA GLU A 170 1.94 15.15 -7.58
C GLU A 170 2.44 14.72 -8.97
N TYR A 171 2.63 13.41 -9.21
CA TYR A 171 3.06 12.90 -10.51
C TYR A 171 2.10 13.34 -11.63
N ASP A 172 2.65 13.70 -12.79
CA ASP A 172 1.89 14.18 -13.96
C ASP A 172 0.99 15.39 -13.62
N ARG A 173 1.35 16.16 -12.59
CA ARG A 173 0.59 17.33 -12.07
C ARG A 173 -0.85 17.00 -11.71
N ASN A 174 -1.16 15.74 -11.42
CA ASN A 174 -2.53 15.23 -11.29
C ASN A 174 -3.32 15.94 -10.19
N PHE A 175 -2.71 16.16 -9.02
CA PHE A 175 -3.31 16.90 -7.92
C PHE A 175 -3.81 18.33 -8.27
N LEU A 176 -3.25 19.01 -9.29
CA LEU A 176 -3.68 20.35 -9.70
C LEU A 176 -5.04 20.36 -10.42
N ALA A 177 -5.60 19.19 -10.74
CA ALA A 177 -6.93 19.09 -11.33
C ALA A 177 -8.07 19.31 -10.31
N PHE A 178 -7.76 19.40 -9.02
CA PHE A 178 -8.73 19.38 -7.93
C PHE A 178 -8.82 20.69 -7.17
N GLN A 179 -9.88 20.89 -6.38
CA GLN A 179 -10.02 22.01 -5.45
C GLN A 179 -10.42 21.46 -4.08
N PRO A 180 -9.43 21.06 -3.25
CA PRO A 180 -9.70 20.37 -2.00
C PRO A 180 -10.48 21.24 -0.99
N TYR A 181 -11.40 20.60 -0.27
CA TYR A 181 -11.94 21.19 0.96
C TYR A 181 -10.87 21.21 2.06
N ILE A 182 -10.12 20.12 2.21
CA ILE A 182 -8.93 20.03 3.08
C ILE A 182 -7.78 19.46 2.28
N ALA A 183 -6.62 20.12 2.31
CA ALA A 183 -5.36 19.59 1.81
C ALA A 183 -4.39 19.33 2.96
N ALA A 184 -3.92 18.10 3.10
CA ALA A 184 -2.82 17.74 3.99
C ALA A 184 -1.54 17.56 3.16
N ILE A 185 -0.50 18.34 3.46
CA ILE A 185 0.81 18.23 2.80
C ILE A 185 1.78 17.53 3.74
N THR A 186 2.10 16.27 3.43
CA THR A 186 2.90 15.40 4.29
C THR A 186 4.40 15.70 4.25
N GLY A 187 4.88 16.35 3.18
CA GLY A 187 6.27 16.77 2.98
C GLY A 187 6.54 17.14 1.52
N THR A 188 7.60 17.92 1.28
CA THR A 188 7.88 18.52 -0.04
C THR A 188 9.36 18.41 -0.45
N THR A 189 9.89 17.20 -0.39
CA THR A 189 11.20 16.87 -0.97
C THR A 189 11.08 16.69 -2.49
N TRP A 190 11.99 17.28 -3.27
CA TRP A 190 11.96 17.17 -4.72
C TRP A 190 11.91 15.70 -5.18
N ASP A 191 10.89 15.38 -5.95
CA ASP A 191 10.62 14.05 -6.51
C ASP A 191 10.13 14.22 -7.97
N HIS A 192 10.11 13.13 -8.74
CA HIS A 192 9.65 13.08 -10.13
C HIS A 192 10.37 14.07 -11.05
N PRO A 193 11.70 13.99 -11.20
CA PRO A 193 12.47 14.87 -12.09
C PRO A 193 12.04 14.76 -13.56
N ASP A 194 11.38 13.66 -13.93
CA ASP A 194 10.74 13.44 -15.23
C ASP A 194 9.49 14.31 -15.46
N THR A 195 8.80 14.74 -14.40
CA THR A 195 7.65 15.65 -14.45
C THR A 195 8.02 17.09 -14.05
N TYR A 196 8.94 17.23 -13.10
CA TYR A 196 9.36 18.50 -12.51
C TYR A 196 10.87 18.66 -12.67
N PRO A 197 11.33 19.25 -13.79
CA PRO A 197 12.76 19.32 -14.11
C PRO A 197 13.61 20.07 -13.07
N THR A 198 12.98 20.90 -12.23
CA THR A 198 13.65 21.63 -11.16
C THR A 198 12.86 21.56 -9.86
N GLU A 199 13.55 21.62 -8.72
CA GLU A 199 12.95 21.75 -7.39
C GLU A 199 11.99 22.95 -7.32
N HIS A 200 12.35 24.09 -7.93
CA HIS A 200 11.46 25.25 -8.00
C HIS A 200 10.13 24.92 -8.70
N SER A 201 10.16 24.17 -9.81
CA SER A 201 8.93 23.77 -10.51
C SER A 201 8.08 22.79 -9.71
N TYR A 202 8.71 21.95 -8.87
CA TYR A 202 8.05 21.04 -7.94
C TYR A 202 7.34 21.81 -6.82
N ILE A 203 8.09 22.67 -6.11
CA ILE A 203 7.59 23.53 -5.03
C ILE A 203 6.47 24.45 -5.53
N GLN A 204 6.60 25.02 -6.73
CA GLN A 204 5.56 25.87 -7.31
C GLN A 204 4.24 25.10 -7.52
N ALA A 205 4.28 23.83 -7.94
CA ALA A 205 3.08 23.04 -8.09
C ALA A 205 2.39 22.80 -6.73
N PHE A 206 3.13 22.56 -5.65
CA PHE A 206 2.56 22.48 -4.31
C PHE A 206 1.97 23.81 -3.83
N ARG A 207 2.60 24.95 -4.14
CA ARG A 207 2.04 26.28 -3.86
C ARG A 207 0.71 26.50 -4.55
N ASP A 208 0.62 26.13 -5.82
CA ASP A 208 -0.62 26.23 -6.59
C ASP A 208 -1.69 25.32 -6.01
N PHE A 209 -1.33 24.09 -5.61
CA PHE A 209 -2.20 23.12 -4.95
C PHE A 209 -2.73 23.61 -3.59
N VAL A 210 -1.91 24.29 -2.79
CA VAL A 210 -2.34 24.89 -1.53
C VAL A 210 -3.30 26.06 -1.77
N LYS A 211 -3.04 26.92 -2.76
CA LYS A 211 -3.89 28.08 -3.08
C LYS A 211 -5.30 27.70 -3.55
N GLN A 212 -5.47 26.54 -4.19
CA GLN A 212 -6.77 26.02 -4.62
C GLN A 212 -7.53 25.26 -3.51
N SER A 213 -6.96 25.17 -2.31
CA SER A 213 -7.53 24.43 -1.18
C SER A 213 -8.17 25.37 -0.17
N LYS A 214 -9.30 24.97 0.43
CA LYS A 214 -9.97 25.78 1.46
C LYS A 214 -9.20 25.73 2.78
N TYR A 215 -9.02 24.53 3.35
CA TYR A 215 -8.17 24.32 4.51
C TYR A 215 -6.86 23.67 4.11
N THR A 216 -5.76 24.07 4.75
CA THR A 216 -4.45 23.46 4.54
C THR A 216 -3.81 23.07 5.86
N ILE A 217 -3.32 21.83 5.96
CA ILE A 217 -2.57 21.32 7.11
C ILE A 217 -1.16 20.97 6.65
N VAL A 218 -0.15 21.65 7.19
CA VAL A 218 1.27 21.45 6.86
C VAL A 218 2.14 21.43 8.10
N TRP A 219 3.33 20.85 7.98
CA TRP A 219 4.40 20.99 8.98
C TRP A 219 5.07 22.37 8.87
N GLN A 220 5.66 22.85 9.97
CA GLN A 220 6.39 24.13 10.00
C GLN A 220 7.49 24.19 8.92
N SER A 221 8.31 23.14 8.80
CA SER A 221 9.29 22.97 7.73
C SER A 221 8.69 23.10 6.32
N GLY A 222 7.53 22.47 6.09
CA GLY A 222 6.80 22.57 4.82
C GLY A 222 6.27 23.97 4.55
N LYS A 223 5.80 24.68 5.58
CA LYS A 223 5.33 26.08 5.46
C LYS A 223 6.45 27.03 5.03
N GLU A 224 7.66 26.84 5.54
CA GLU A 224 8.83 27.64 5.14
C GLU A 224 9.22 27.39 3.68
N GLN A 225 9.24 26.13 3.24
CA GLN A 225 9.55 25.78 1.85
C GLN A 225 8.48 26.30 0.87
N LEU A 226 7.21 26.15 1.24
CA LEU A 226 6.09 26.53 0.40
C LEU A 226 5.74 28.02 0.48
N ASP A 227 6.33 28.80 1.39
CA ASP A 227 5.99 30.21 1.62
C ASP A 227 4.47 30.41 1.82
N ILE A 228 3.87 29.56 2.67
CA ILE A 228 2.43 29.58 2.93
C ILE A 228 2.08 30.75 3.86
N GLN A 229 1.15 31.59 3.41
CA GLN A 229 0.58 32.65 4.23
C GLN A 229 -0.39 32.07 5.27
N ILE A 230 -0.11 32.33 6.54
CA ILE A 230 -0.96 31.87 7.65
C ILE A 230 -2.26 32.68 7.64
N ASN A 231 -3.38 31.97 7.63
CA ASN A 231 -4.72 32.50 7.81
C ASN A 231 -5.55 31.56 8.69
N LYS A 232 -6.81 31.91 8.95
CA LYS A 232 -7.72 31.13 9.81
C LYS A 232 -8.00 29.70 9.32
N ASP A 233 -7.77 29.42 8.04
CA ASP A 233 -8.00 28.14 7.40
C ASP A 233 -6.69 27.33 7.23
N THR A 234 -5.59 27.78 7.86
CA THR A 234 -4.28 27.13 7.81
C THR A 234 -3.89 26.57 9.18
N VAL A 235 -3.56 25.29 9.24
CA VAL A 235 -2.99 24.63 10.42
C VAL A 235 -1.51 24.36 10.17
N ILE A 236 -0.67 24.91 11.04
CA ILE A 236 0.78 24.66 11.05
C ILE A 236 1.11 23.77 12.24
N ILE A 237 1.53 22.54 11.95
CA ILE A 237 1.99 21.59 12.96
C ILE A 237 3.49 21.81 13.18
N GLN A 238 3.91 22.02 14.43
CA GLN A 238 5.34 22.15 14.74
C GLN A 238 6.04 20.81 14.50
N ASP A 239 7.24 20.84 13.92
CA ASP A 239 8.00 19.61 13.64
C ASP A 239 8.36 18.83 14.93
N ASP A 240 8.48 19.54 16.06
CA ASP A 240 8.78 19.02 17.40
C ASP A 240 7.54 18.98 18.33
N ASP A 241 6.34 18.98 17.77
CA ASP A 241 5.10 18.98 18.55
C ASP A 241 5.03 17.79 19.52
N SER A 242 4.95 18.10 20.82
CA SER A 242 4.90 17.10 21.90
C SER A 242 3.77 16.08 21.77
N HIS A 243 2.68 16.40 21.05
CA HIS A 243 1.58 15.44 20.81
C HIS A 243 2.02 14.24 19.99
N ILE A 244 3.12 14.35 19.23
CA ILE A 244 3.70 13.21 18.49
C ILE A 244 4.03 12.06 19.47
N MET A 245 4.38 12.35 20.72
CA MET A 245 4.68 11.34 21.74
C MET A 245 3.44 10.65 22.33
N LEU A 246 2.24 11.11 22.01
CA LEU A 246 0.97 10.48 22.44
C LEU A 246 0.57 9.29 21.56
N PHE A 247 1.23 9.11 20.42
CA PHE A 247 0.95 8.02 19.50
C PHE A 247 1.76 6.77 19.87
N CYS A 248 1.09 5.63 20.01
CA CYS A 248 1.70 4.33 20.29
C CYS A 248 2.22 3.62 19.02
N LEU A 249 2.17 4.30 17.88
CA LEU A 249 2.62 3.77 16.60
C LEU A 249 4.14 3.74 16.54
N ILE A 250 4.70 2.64 16.02
CA ILE A 250 6.14 2.49 15.82
C ILE A 250 6.59 3.39 14.67
N GLY A 251 7.70 4.09 14.88
CA GLY A 251 8.30 5.01 13.94
C GLY A 251 7.76 6.43 14.09
N GLU A 252 8.65 7.40 14.28
CA GLU A 252 8.31 8.81 14.33
C GLU A 252 7.58 9.26 13.07
N VAL A 253 8.02 8.75 11.90
CA VAL A 253 7.35 9.03 10.62
C VAL A 253 5.88 8.62 10.63
N ASN A 254 5.52 7.52 11.29
CA ASN A 254 4.12 7.08 11.41
C ASN A 254 3.35 7.91 12.43
N ARG A 255 3.97 8.28 13.56
CA ARG A 255 3.36 9.17 14.55
C ARG A 255 3.07 10.56 13.97
N ARG A 256 3.97 11.07 13.14
CA ARG A 256 3.77 12.32 12.39
C ARG A 256 2.61 12.20 11.39
N ASN A 257 2.58 11.14 10.58
CA ASN A 257 1.44 10.88 9.68
C ASN A 257 0.10 10.81 10.46
N ALA A 258 0.10 10.15 11.62
CA ALA A 258 -1.08 10.04 12.48
C ALA A 258 -1.51 11.41 13.03
N TRP A 259 -0.55 12.25 13.45
CA TRP A 259 -0.87 13.58 13.95
C TRP A 259 -1.54 14.46 12.89
N GLN A 260 -1.03 14.41 11.65
CA GLN A 260 -1.63 15.11 10.53
C GLN A 260 -3.03 14.55 10.19
N ALA A 261 -3.19 13.22 10.21
CA ALA A 261 -4.50 12.58 10.00
C ALA A 261 -5.54 12.98 11.07
N VAL A 262 -5.14 13.08 12.34
CA VAL A 262 -5.98 13.56 13.44
C VAL A 262 -6.46 14.98 13.16
N TRP A 263 -5.57 15.90 12.77
CA TRP A 263 -5.96 17.26 12.41
C TRP A 263 -6.95 17.32 11.23
N VAL A 264 -6.72 16.51 10.19
CA VAL A 264 -7.65 16.42 9.04
C VAL A 264 -9.05 16.02 9.49
N VAL A 265 -9.16 14.95 10.27
CA VAL A 265 -10.47 14.44 10.70
C VAL A 265 -11.12 15.38 11.72
N HIS A 266 -10.34 16.01 12.59
CA HIS A 266 -10.81 17.03 13.52
C HIS A 266 -11.48 18.20 12.77
N ILE A 267 -10.82 18.77 11.75
CA ILE A 267 -11.40 19.86 10.94
C ILE A 267 -12.64 19.39 10.17
N ALA A 268 -12.62 18.16 9.65
CA ALA A 268 -13.74 17.62 8.87
C ALA A 268 -14.99 17.33 9.71
N THR A 269 -14.82 16.92 10.97
CA THR A 269 -15.91 16.30 11.77
C THR A 269 -16.19 17.00 13.10
N ASN A 270 -15.29 17.88 13.56
CA ASN A 270 -15.31 18.53 14.87
C ASN A 270 -15.22 17.55 16.07
N ILE A 271 -14.78 16.31 15.84
CA ILE A 271 -14.53 15.31 16.89
C ILE A 271 -13.27 15.66 17.67
N SER A 272 -13.27 15.43 18.98
CA SER A 272 -12.17 15.83 19.86
C SER A 272 -10.85 15.16 19.49
N ILE A 273 -9.74 15.90 19.59
CA ILE A 273 -8.39 15.38 19.30
C ILE A 273 -8.07 14.14 20.15
N SER A 274 -8.43 14.14 21.43
CA SER A 274 -8.19 13.01 22.34
C SER A 274 -8.84 11.71 21.87
N GLU A 275 -10.08 11.79 21.40
CA GLU A 275 -10.81 10.64 20.85
C GLU A 275 -10.17 10.13 19.56
N LEU A 276 -9.77 11.04 18.67
CA LEU A 276 -9.09 10.69 17.41
C LEU A 276 -7.74 10.01 17.66
N ILE A 277 -6.96 10.46 18.65
CA ILE A 277 -5.70 9.83 19.05
C ILE A 277 -5.95 8.38 19.51
N GLU A 278 -6.99 8.15 20.32
CA GLU A 278 -7.34 6.80 20.79
C GLU A 278 -7.64 5.85 19.62
N HIS A 279 -8.38 6.32 18.62
CA HIS A 279 -8.71 5.51 17.45
C HIS A 279 -7.52 5.26 16.52
N VAL A 280 -6.70 6.27 16.23
CA VAL A 280 -5.55 6.09 15.32
C VAL A 280 -4.45 5.22 15.91
N ASN A 281 -4.34 5.15 17.25
CA ASN A 281 -3.42 4.22 17.92
C ASN A 281 -3.75 2.74 17.69
N ARG A 282 -4.94 2.42 17.16
CA ARG A 282 -5.36 1.07 16.77
C ARG A 282 -5.20 0.81 15.26
N PHE A 283 -4.55 1.71 14.53
CA PHE A 283 -4.37 1.61 13.09
C PHE A 283 -3.58 0.34 12.72
N PRO A 284 -4.12 -0.55 11.87
CA PRO A 284 -3.51 -1.86 11.59
C PRO A 284 -2.39 -1.81 10.52
N GLY A 285 -2.05 -0.63 10.00
CA GLY A 285 -1.03 -0.47 8.96
C GLY A 285 -1.56 -0.49 7.52
N VAL A 286 -0.63 -0.42 6.58
CA VAL A 286 -0.87 -0.49 5.12
C VAL A 286 0.10 -1.51 4.54
N SER A 287 -0.33 -2.31 3.57
CA SER A 287 0.58 -3.22 2.87
C SER A 287 1.77 -2.46 2.29
N ARG A 288 2.95 -3.06 2.40
CA ARG A 288 4.25 -2.55 1.97
C ARG A 288 4.64 -1.21 2.61
N ARG A 289 4.06 -0.84 3.76
CA ARG A 289 4.50 0.28 4.60
C ARG A 289 4.98 -0.31 5.92
N PHE A 290 6.25 -0.66 5.97
CA PHE A 290 6.88 -1.44 7.03
C PHE A 290 6.07 -2.70 7.39
N GLU A 291 5.69 -3.47 6.37
CA GLU A 291 4.86 -4.67 6.53
C GLU A 291 5.72 -5.86 6.94
N GLN A 292 5.29 -6.57 7.98
CA GLN A 292 5.93 -7.81 8.41
C GLN A 292 5.53 -8.95 7.47
N ILE A 293 6.50 -9.57 6.79
CA ILE A 293 6.28 -10.81 6.02
C ILE A 293 6.28 -12.00 6.97
N ARG A 294 7.22 -12.01 7.92
CA ARG A 294 7.37 -12.99 9.00
C ARG A 294 8.19 -12.38 10.14
N PRO A 295 8.30 -13.03 11.31
CA PRO A 295 9.18 -12.54 12.37
C PRO A 295 10.58 -12.18 11.84
N ASN A 296 11.03 -10.98 12.20
CA ASN A 296 12.31 -10.37 11.78
C ASN A 296 12.52 -10.13 10.28
N LEU A 297 11.51 -10.30 9.41
CA LEU A 297 11.58 -9.95 7.99
C LEU A 297 10.44 -9.02 7.61
N TYR A 298 10.80 -7.82 7.17
CA TYR A 298 9.88 -6.75 6.82
C TYR A 298 10.12 -6.28 5.39
N THR A 299 9.10 -5.68 4.79
CA THR A 299 9.16 -5.03 3.47
C THR A 299 8.57 -3.62 3.53
N ASP A 300 9.20 -2.69 2.84
CA ASP A 300 8.75 -1.31 2.70
C ASP A 300 8.87 -0.82 1.25
N TYR A 301 7.89 -0.03 0.83
CA TYR A 301 7.79 0.60 -0.49
C TYR A 301 8.73 1.81 -0.68
N ALA A 302 9.60 2.09 0.29
CA ALA A 302 10.59 3.14 0.23
C ALA A 302 11.56 2.97 -0.93
N HIS A 303 11.71 4.03 -1.73
CA HIS A 303 12.53 4.05 -2.96
C HIS A 303 13.20 5.40 -3.24
N THR A 304 13.05 6.37 -2.32
CA THR A 304 13.78 7.65 -2.35
C THR A 304 14.53 7.79 -1.03
N PRO A 305 15.63 8.58 -0.96
CA PRO A 305 16.44 8.69 0.24
C PRO A 305 15.60 9.08 1.48
N ALA A 306 14.69 10.04 1.37
CA ALA A 306 13.80 10.42 2.47
C ALA A 306 12.89 9.27 2.94
N LYS A 307 12.30 8.51 2.00
CA LYS A 307 11.46 7.35 2.33
C LYS A 307 12.28 6.23 2.98
N ILE A 308 13.49 5.98 2.47
CA ILE A 308 14.40 4.95 2.99
C ILE A 308 14.86 5.31 4.41
N ARG A 309 15.24 6.57 4.67
CA ARG A 309 15.54 7.02 6.04
C ARG A 309 14.37 6.83 6.98
N GLY A 310 13.14 7.11 6.53
CA GLY A 310 11.93 6.84 7.32
C GLY A 310 11.74 5.36 7.65
N ALA A 311 11.93 4.47 6.67
CA ALA A 311 11.83 3.03 6.88
C ALA A 311 12.94 2.50 7.81
N LEU A 312 14.18 2.98 7.66
CA LEU A 312 15.30 2.65 8.54
C LEU A 312 15.08 3.17 9.96
N GLN A 313 14.52 4.38 10.14
CA GLN A 313 14.15 4.91 11.45
C GLN A 313 13.18 3.97 12.17
N VAL A 314 12.17 3.45 11.47
CA VAL A 314 11.22 2.47 12.03
C VAL A 314 11.95 1.16 12.39
N ALA A 315 12.86 0.68 11.53
CA ALA A 315 13.65 -0.52 11.82
C ALA A 315 14.53 -0.35 13.06
N HIS A 316 15.18 0.80 13.23
CA HIS A 316 16.02 1.09 14.38
C HIS A 316 15.22 1.24 15.67
N GLU A 317 13.99 1.76 15.60
CA GLU A 317 13.09 1.81 16.76
C GLU A 317 12.73 0.40 17.27
N ILE A 318 12.71 -0.60 16.39
CA ILE A 318 12.40 -2.00 16.72
C ILE A 318 13.64 -2.79 17.15
N ALA A 319 14.74 -2.67 16.39
CA ALA A 319 15.88 -3.58 16.47
C ALA A 319 17.19 -2.90 16.90
N GLY A 320 17.19 -1.59 17.18
CA GLY A 320 18.42 -0.82 17.36
C GLY A 320 19.31 -0.93 16.12
N ASN A 321 20.60 -1.19 16.31
CA ASN A 321 21.55 -1.31 15.19
C ASN A 321 21.57 -2.71 14.55
N ASN A 322 20.73 -3.65 15.01
CA ASN A 322 20.66 -5.01 14.46
C ASN A 322 19.75 -5.06 13.22
N VAL A 323 20.06 -4.23 12.23
CA VAL A 323 19.29 -4.10 10.99
C VAL A 323 20.15 -4.49 9.80
N ALA A 324 19.66 -5.39 8.96
CA ALA A 324 20.20 -5.68 7.63
C ALA A 324 19.22 -5.18 6.56
N ALA A 325 19.70 -4.41 5.59
CA ALA A 325 18.87 -3.87 4.52
C ALA A 325 19.08 -4.66 3.22
N VAL A 326 17.99 -4.96 2.50
CA VAL A 326 18.03 -5.47 1.13
C VAL A 326 17.44 -4.38 0.23
N TYR A 327 18.28 -3.74 -0.58
CA TYR A 327 17.94 -2.58 -1.37
C TYR A 327 17.74 -2.94 -2.85
N GLU A 328 16.52 -2.77 -3.35
CA GLU A 328 16.18 -2.78 -4.77
C GLU A 328 15.89 -1.33 -5.21
N GLY A 329 16.82 -0.73 -5.96
CA GLY A 329 16.59 0.58 -6.56
C GLY A 329 15.37 0.55 -7.49
N PHE A 330 14.58 1.62 -7.53
CA PHE A 330 13.42 1.75 -8.42
C PHE A 330 13.67 2.81 -9.47
N GLN A 331 13.49 2.46 -10.75
CA GLN A 331 13.78 3.29 -11.93
C GLN A 331 15.26 3.69 -12.04
N ASN A 332 15.94 3.26 -13.10
CA ASN A 332 17.33 3.60 -13.36
C ASN A 332 17.53 5.11 -13.52
N THR A 333 16.63 5.79 -14.22
CA THR A 333 16.66 7.27 -14.33
C THR A 333 16.70 7.93 -12.95
N ARG A 334 15.85 7.47 -12.03
CA ARG A 334 15.79 7.96 -10.65
C ARG A 334 17.08 7.71 -9.89
N GLN A 335 17.66 6.51 -10.04
CA GLN A 335 18.94 6.18 -9.40
C GLN A 335 20.08 7.10 -9.86
N HIS A 336 20.11 7.50 -11.14
CA HIS A 336 21.09 8.49 -11.63
C HIS A 336 20.97 9.85 -10.95
N PHE A 337 19.74 10.30 -10.67
CA PHE A 337 19.50 11.59 -9.99
C PHE A 337 19.88 11.57 -8.51
N MET A 338 19.62 10.46 -7.81
CA MET A 338 19.82 10.38 -6.35
C MET A 338 21.09 9.64 -5.91
N LYS A 339 21.93 9.16 -6.84
CA LYS A 339 23.10 8.33 -6.50
C LYS A 339 24.00 8.96 -5.43
N ASN A 340 24.21 10.28 -5.46
CA ASN A 340 25.04 10.97 -4.47
C ASN A 340 24.39 11.01 -3.08
N ASP A 341 23.06 10.94 -2.98
CA ASP A 341 22.34 10.91 -1.71
C ASP A 341 22.42 9.55 -1.01
N LEU A 342 22.95 8.52 -1.69
CA LEU A 342 23.16 7.19 -1.12
C LEU A 342 24.33 7.16 -0.12
N CYS A 343 25.26 8.12 -0.20
CA CYS A 343 26.54 8.11 0.52
C CYS A 343 26.43 7.80 2.01
N HIS A 344 25.42 8.37 2.67
CA HIS A 344 25.17 8.22 4.11
C HIS A 344 23.82 7.57 4.42
N LEU A 345 23.24 6.87 3.45
CA LEU A 345 21.87 6.38 3.58
C LEU A 345 21.75 5.14 4.48
N PHE A 346 22.82 4.36 4.58
CA PHE A 346 22.84 3.06 5.27
C PHE A 346 23.93 2.97 6.34
N ASP A 347 24.37 4.10 6.92
CA ASP A 347 25.54 4.13 7.81
C ASP A 347 25.32 3.36 9.12
N ASP A 348 24.07 3.32 9.59
CA ASP A 348 23.69 2.74 10.86
C ASP A 348 23.17 1.30 10.75
N VAL A 349 23.24 0.68 9.56
CA VAL A 349 22.82 -0.73 9.37
C VAL A 349 24.02 -1.68 9.47
N LYS A 350 23.76 -2.90 9.95
CA LYS A 350 24.76 -3.97 10.10
C LYS A 350 25.30 -4.45 8.76
N HIS A 351 24.42 -4.57 7.76
CA HIS A 351 24.77 -5.04 6.42
C HIS A 351 23.79 -4.52 5.36
N VAL A 352 24.28 -4.31 4.13
CA VAL A 352 23.45 -3.95 2.98
C VAL A 352 23.62 -4.99 1.87
N TYR A 353 22.52 -5.53 1.37
CA TYR A 353 22.49 -6.30 0.13
C TYR A 353 21.90 -5.42 -0.96
N ILE A 354 22.63 -5.16 -2.03
CA ILE A 354 22.10 -4.42 -3.19
C ILE A 354 21.74 -5.42 -4.28
N VAL A 355 20.48 -5.43 -4.72
CA VAL A 355 20.01 -6.28 -5.82
C VAL A 355 19.80 -5.45 -7.10
N PRO A 356 19.63 -6.05 -8.29
CA PRO A 356 19.41 -5.29 -9.52
C PRO A 356 18.25 -4.31 -9.41
N ILE A 357 18.36 -3.16 -10.09
CA ILE A 357 17.32 -2.15 -10.12
C ILE A 357 16.04 -2.74 -10.73
N TYR A 358 14.90 -2.47 -10.12
CA TYR A 358 13.60 -2.67 -10.74
C TYR A 358 13.41 -1.64 -11.85
N LEU A 359 13.50 -2.10 -13.10
CA LEU A 359 13.32 -1.27 -14.28
C LEU A 359 11.83 -1.11 -14.59
N ALA A 360 11.39 0.13 -14.78
CA ALA A 360 10.03 0.46 -15.14
C ALA A 360 10.00 1.32 -16.41
N ARG A 361 10.07 2.64 -16.26
CA ARG A 361 10.05 3.61 -17.37
C ARG A 361 11.43 4.26 -17.43
N GLU A 362 12.28 3.74 -18.29
CA GLU A 362 13.70 4.11 -18.32
C GLU A 362 14.03 5.01 -19.50
N ASP A 363 14.99 5.90 -19.28
CA ASP A 363 15.66 6.63 -20.35
C ASP A 363 16.69 5.72 -21.03
N PRO A 364 16.53 5.36 -22.32
CA PRO A 364 17.47 4.52 -23.05
C PRO A 364 18.88 5.13 -23.18
N GLY A 365 19.02 6.44 -22.97
CA GLY A 365 20.30 7.15 -23.00
C GLY A 365 21.13 7.02 -21.72
N LEU A 366 20.58 6.44 -20.64
CA LEU A 366 21.27 6.25 -19.37
C LEU A 366 21.77 4.82 -19.21
N GLU A 367 23.03 4.67 -18.78
CA GLU A 367 23.59 3.37 -18.40
C GLU A 367 22.80 2.75 -17.24
N ILE A 368 22.51 1.45 -17.29
CA ILE A 368 21.87 0.75 -16.18
C ILE A 368 22.88 0.58 -15.04
N LEU A 369 22.64 1.21 -13.89
CA LEU A 369 23.52 1.11 -12.74
C LEU A 369 23.43 -0.29 -12.12
N SER A 370 24.56 -1.02 -12.14
CA SER A 370 24.63 -2.35 -11.53
C SER A 370 24.68 -2.27 -9.99
N PRO A 371 24.38 -3.36 -9.26
CA PRO A 371 24.61 -3.40 -7.82
C PRO A 371 26.04 -3.04 -7.39
N ASN A 372 27.05 -3.40 -8.19
CA ASN A 372 28.44 -3.00 -7.95
C ASN A 372 28.62 -1.48 -8.10
N THR A 373 28.03 -0.88 -9.13
CA THR A 373 28.09 0.56 -9.37
C THR A 373 27.36 1.34 -8.28
N LEU A 374 26.20 0.86 -7.84
CA LEU A 374 25.45 1.49 -6.74
C LEU A 374 26.24 1.49 -5.44
N ARG A 375 26.93 0.38 -5.13
CA ARG A 375 27.81 0.27 -3.97
C ARG A 375 28.88 1.38 -3.95
N THR A 376 29.45 1.77 -5.10
CA THR A 376 30.51 2.79 -5.11
C THR A 376 30.05 4.19 -4.71
N PHE A 377 28.73 4.44 -4.64
CA PHE A 377 28.20 5.71 -4.17
C PHE A 377 27.96 5.78 -2.66
N LEU A 378 28.14 4.67 -1.94
CA LEU A 378 28.12 4.63 -0.47
C LEU A 378 29.46 5.16 0.08
N ASN A 379 29.52 5.58 1.35
CA ASN A 379 30.82 5.88 1.97
C ASN A 379 31.66 4.62 2.21
N ASP A 380 32.96 4.79 2.47
CA ASP A 380 33.93 3.69 2.59
C ASP A 380 33.56 2.64 3.64
N GLN A 381 33.02 3.06 4.79
CA GLN A 381 32.61 2.14 5.85
C GLN A 381 31.43 1.27 5.38
N THR A 382 30.38 1.90 4.87
CA THR A 382 29.17 1.23 4.39
C THR A 382 29.48 0.35 3.18
N GLN A 383 30.41 0.78 2.30
CA GLN A 383 30.92 -0.04 1.21
C GLN A 383 31.56 -1.34 1.69
N GLY A 384 32.27 -1.32 2.83
CA GLY A 384 32.85 -2.50 3.46
C GLY A 384 31.82 -3.54 3.91
N ASN A 385 30.64 -3.07 4.34
CA ASN A 385 29.53 -3.88 4.83
C ASN A 385 28.41 -4.07 3.79
N THR A 386 28.72 -3.89 2.51
CA THR A 386 27.75 -4.02 1.41
C THR A 386 28.10 -5.17 0.49
N THR A 387 27.12 -6.02 0.18
CA THR A 387 27.24 -7.13 -0.77
C THR A 387 26.32 -6.93 -2.00
N PRO A 388 26.91 -6.65 -3.18
CA PRO A 388 26.21 -6.75 -4.46
C PRO A 388 25.66 -8.18 -4.64
N SER A 389 24.36 -8.31 -4.88
CA SER A 389 23.61 -9.57 -4.78
C SER A 389 22.63 -9.75 -5.95
N GLN A 390 22.04 -10.94 -6.03
CA GLN A 390 20.94 -11.30 -6.94
C GLN A 390 19.78 -11.89 -6.13
N LEU A 391 18.58 -11.95 -6.72
CA LEU A 391 17.42 -12.59 -6.10
C LEU A 391 17.51 -14.12 -6.23
N ASP A 392 18.41 -14.75 -5.47
CA ASP A 392 18.77 -16.16 -5.57
C ASP A 392 18.90 -16.88 -4.22
N GLU A 393 19.23 -18.17 -4.25
CA GLU A 393 19.40 -19.00 -3.04
C GLU A 393 20.57 -18.52 -2.14
N THR A 394 21.55 -17.81 -2.70
CA THR A 394 22.65 -17.23 -1.90
C THR A 394 22.11 -16.12 -1.03
N LEU A 395 21.39 -15.15 -1.62
CA LEU A 395 20.76 -14.07 -0.86
C LEU A 395 19.75 -14.60 0.15
N LYS A 396 18.98 -15.63 -0.22
CA LYS A 396 18.05 -16.28 0.70
C LYS A 396 18.75 -16.86 1.93
N THR A 397 19.87 -17.55 1.74
CA THR A 397 20.66 -18.12 2.83
C THR A 397 21.19 -17.02 3.76
N GLN A 398 21.67 -15.92 3.19
CA GLN A 398 22.16 -14.75 3.94
C GLN A 398 21.05 -14.09 4.76
N ILE A 399 19.88 -13.87 4.17
CA ILE A 399 18.70 -13.36 4.88
C ILE A 399 18.31 -14.30 6.03
N GLN A 400 18.31 -15.61 5.80
CA GLN A 400 17.98 -16.59 6.83
C GLN A 400 19.00 -16.59 7.98
N GLN A 401 20.28 -16.35 7.70
CA GLN A 401 21.32 -16.20 8.73
C GLN A 401 21.07 -14.99 9.62
N HIS A 402 20.76 -13.83 9.03
CA HIS A 402 20.36 -12.63 9.78
C HIS A 402 19.14 -12.87 10.67
N ILE A 403 18.09 -13.48 10.11
CA ILE A 403 16.88 -13.84 10.86
C ILE A 403 17.22 -14.76 12.04
N ASN A 404 18.05 -15.79 11.82
CA ASN A 404 18.46 -16.74 12.86
C ASN A 404 19.34 -16.11 13.94
N SER A 405 20.12 -15.07 13.61
CA SER A 405 20.88 -14.29 14.59
C SER A 405 20.06 -13.21 15.31
N GLY A 406 18.77 -13.10 15.00
CA GLY A 406 17.87 -12.11 15.61
C GLY A 406 17.96 -10.71 15.01
N ASP A 407 18.62 -10.54 13.86
CA ASP A 407 18.65 -9.26 13.15
C ASP A 407 17.30 -9.04 12.45
N LEU A 408 16.87 -7.78 12.38
CA LEU A 408 15.78 -7.36 11.53
C LEU A 408 16.28 -7.22 10.09
N VAL A 409 15.67 -7.94 9.16
CA VAL A 409 15.91 -7.80 7.72
C VAL A 409 14.81 -6.92 7.11
N LEU A 410 15.19 -5.82 6.47
CA LEU A 410 14.28 -4.89 5.81
C LEU A 410 14.49 -4.90 4.29
N GLY A 411 13.51 -5.40 3.55
CA GLY A 411 13.42 -5.26 2.10
C GLY A 411 12.89 -3.89 1.69
N LEU A 412 13.65 -3.15 0.88
CA LEU A 412 13.29 -1.84 0.35
C LEU A 412 13.02 -1.97 -1.14
N SER A 413 11.75 -1.92 -1.54
CA SER A 413 11.33 -2.16 -2.93
C SER A 413 10.02 -1.45 -3.27
N ALA A 414 10.03 -0.68 -4.35
CA ALA A 414 8.81 -0.12 -4.96
C ALA A 414 8.34 -0.88 -6.22
N GLY A 415 9.02 -1.99 -6.55
CA GLY A 415 8.71 -2.80 -7.72
C GLY A 415 7.36 -3.50 -7.62
N SER A 416 6.89 -4.07 -8.73
CA SER A 416 5.66 -4.87 -8.79
C SER A 416 5.99 -6.33 -9.11
N SER A 417 5.65 -6.82 -10.29
CA SER A 417 5.95 -8.20 -10.71
C SER A 417 7.44 -8.46 -10.83
N ASN A 418 7.93 -9.57 -10.27
CA ASN A 418 9.34 -9.96 -10.17
C ASN A 418 10.22 -9.00 -9.36
N SER A 419 9.62 -8.18 -8.50
CA SER A 419 10.37 -7.31 -7.58
C SER A 419 10.93 -8.08 -6.39
N LEU A 420 11.83 -7.44 -5.66
CA LEU A 420 12.31 -7.91 -4.36
C LEU A 420 11.16 -8.18 -3.37
N ASP A 421 10.12 -7.32 -3.29
CA ASP A 421 8.97 -7.56 -2.40
C ASP A 421 8.27 -8.89 -2.73
N GLU A 422 8.00 -9.14 -4.02
CA GLU A 422 7.37 -10.39 -4.44
C GLU A 422 8.29 -11.60 -4.21
N TRP A 423 9.58 -11.45 -4.46
CA TRP A 423 10.56 -12.51 -4.22
C TRP A 423 10.66 -12.84 -2.73
N LEU A 424 10.69 -11.84 -1.84
CA LEU A 424 10.71 -12.05 -0.39
C LEU A 424 9.46 -12.80 0.07
N ARG A 425 8.28 -12.39 -0.40
CA ARG A 425 7.01 -13.08 -0.10
C ARG A 425 7.04 -14.52 -0.57
N ARG A 426 7.30 -14.75 -1.86
CA ARG A 426 7.35 -16.12 -2.41
C ARG A 426 8.38 -17.02 -1.72
N THR A 427 9.49 -16.45 -1.26
CA THR A 427 10.61 -17.21 -0.70
C THR A 427 10.46 -17.48 0.80
N PHE A 428 9.90 -16.52 1.55
CA PHE A 428 9.91 -16.54 3.02
C PHE A 428 8.54 -16.48 3.67
N GLU A 429 7.54 -15.95 2.98
CA GLU A 429 6.16 -16.12 3.42
C GLU A 429 5.94 -17.63 3.40
N LEU A 430 5.68 -18.19 4.59
CA LEU A 430 5.12 -19.54 4.65
C LEU A 430 3.94 -19.53 3.67
N PRO A 431 3.68 -20.62 2.92
CA PRO A 431 2.41 -20.73 2.24
C PRO A 431 1.36 -20.43 3.30
N TYR A 432 0.74 -19.26 3.23
CA TYR A 432 -0.50 -19.00 3.95
C TYR A 432 -1.37 -20.12 3.42
N LEU A 433 -1.59 -21.17 4.24
CA LEU A 433 -2.22 -22.44 3.86
C LEU A 433 -3.13 -22.15 2.70
N ALA A 434 -2.63 -22.52 1.52
CA ALA A 434 -3.20 -22.02 0.28
C ALA A 434 -4.68 -22.27 0.39
N ARG A 435 -5.46 -21.21 0.16
CA ARG A 435 -6.82 -21.39 -0.33
C ARG A 435 -6.74 -22.51 -1.36
N GLU A 436 -7.33 -23.65 -1.01
CA GLU A 436 -7.51 -24.81 -1.88
C GLU A 436 -6.23 -25.63 -2.18
N ASP A 437 -5.62 -26.23 -1.16
CA ASP A 437 -5.04 -27.57 -1.35
C ASP A 437 -6.17 -28.60 -1.18
N PRO A 438 -6.53 -29.39 -2.21
CA PRO A 438 -7.56 -30.43 -2.11
C PRO A 438 -7.27 -31.52 -1.06
N GLY A 439 -6.03 -31.58 -0.55
CA GLY A 439 -5.61 -32.51 0.50
C GLY A 439 -5.67 -31.95 1.93
N LEU A 440 -5.93 -30.66 2.13
CA LEU A 440 -6.02 -30.03 3.45
C LEU A 440 -7.48 -29.86 3.88
N GLU A 441 -7.93 -30.69 4.80
CA GLU A 441 -9.27 -30.61 5.37
C GLU A 441 -9.35 -29.46 6.40
N ILE A 442 -9.83 -28.30 5.97
CA ILE A 442 -10.08 -27.15 6.86
C ILE A 442 -11.38 -27.40 7.61
N LEU A 443 -11.29 -27.90 8.85
CA LEU A 443 -12.45 -28.11 9.71
C LEU A 443 -12.76 -26.82 10.48
N SER A 444 -13.84 -26.13 10.11
CA SER A 444 -14.39 -25.06 10.97
C SER A 444 -14.84 -25.66 12.32
N PRO A 445 -14.89 -24.91 13.43
CA PRO A 445 -15.35 -25.43 14.72
C PRO A 445 -16.74 -26.10 14.67
N ASN A 446 -17.62 -25.65 13.77
CA ASN A 446 -18.93 -26.25 13.53
C ASN A 446 -18.85 -27.51 12.68
N THR A 447 -17.94 -27.56 11.69
CA THR A 447 -17.66 -28.76 10.88
C THR A 447 -17.08 -29.87 11.75
N LEU A 448 -16.18 -29.52 12.66
CA LEU A 448 -15.52 -30.43 13.60
C LEU A 448 -16.51 -31.06 14.58
N ARG A 449 -17.45 -30.26 15.13
CA ARG A 449 -18.53 -30.77 15.98
C ARG A 449 -19.50 -31.69 15.23
N THR A 450 -19.80 -31.38 13.97
CA THR A 450 -20.72 -32.18 13.15
C THR A 450 -20.08 -33.52 12.75
N PHE A 451 -18.83 -33.50 12.32
CA PHE A 451 -18.04 -34.69 11.99
C PHE A 451 -17.90 -35.66 13.18
N LEU A 452 -17.60 -35.13 14.38
CA LEU A 452 -17.49 -35.94 15.59
C LEU A 452 -18.84 -36.52 16.03
N ASN A 453 -19.94 -35.79 15.86
CA ASN A 453 -21.29 -36.27 16.19
C ASN A 453 -21.76 -37.38 15.24
N ASP A 454 -21.39 -37.29 13.95
CA ASP A 454 -21.67 -38.33 12.94
C ASP A 454 -20.86 -39.61 13.20
N GLN A 455 -19.61 -39.50 13.64
CA GLN A 455 -18.76 -40.67 14.00
C GLN A 455 -19.21 -41.36 15.31
N THR A 456 -19.90 -40.64 16.20
CA THR A 456 -20.33 -41.14 17.51
C THR A 456 -21.81 -41.53 17.57
N GLN A 457 -22.49 -41.59 16.41
CA GLN A 457 -23.90 -41.97 16.27
C GLN A 457 -24.85 -41.15 17.18
N GLY A 458 -24.62 -39.84 17.29
CA GLY A 458 -25.64 -38.87 17.71
C GLY A 458 -26.06 -38.84 19.18
N ASN A 459 -25.33 -39.48 20.11
CA ASN A 459 -25.71 -39.55 21.53
C ASN A 459 -24.60 -39.09 22.51
N THR A 460 -23.78 -38.13 22.08
CA THR A 460 -22.55 -37.72 22.79
C THR A 460 -22.70 -36.30 23.33
N THR A 461 -22.45 -36.14 24.62
CA THR A 461 -22.52 -34.83 25.29
C THR A 461 -21.34 -33.93 24.87
N PRO A 462 -21.47 -32.59 24.93
CA PRO A 462 -20.38 -31.66 24.58
C PRO A 462 -19.06 -31.95 25.30
N SER A 463 -19.11 -32.37 26.57
CA SER A 463 -17.92 -32.75 27.35
C SER A 463 -17.23 -34.01 26.83
N GLN A 464 -17.98 -34.97 26.27
CA GLN A 464 -17.41 -36.18 25.67
C GLN A 464 -16.79 -35.91 24.30
N LEU A 465 -17.33 -34.93 23.56
CA LEU A 465 -16.74 -34.45 22.31
C LEU A 465 -15.41 -33.73 22.56
N ASP A 466 -15.31 -32.94 23.64
CA ASP A 466 -14.08 -32.25 24.03
C ASP A 466 -12.95 -33.23 24.43
N GLU A 467 -13.26 -34.31 25.17
CA GLU A 467 -12.27 -35.35 25.51
C GLU A 467 -11.83 -36.19 24.31
N THR A 468 -12.75 -36.44 23.37
CA THR A 468 -12.43 -37.13 22.11
C THR A 468 -11.50 -36.28 21.25
N LEU A 469 -11.79 -34.97 21.15
CA LEU A 469 -10.96 -34.00 20.46
C LEU A 469 -9.56 -33.93 21.08
N LYS A 470 -9.47 -33.94 22.41
CA LYS A 470 -8.18 -33.97 23.09
C LYS A 470 -7.37 -35.21 22.78
N THR A 471 -8.02 -36.37 22.75
CA THR A 471 -7.36 -37.65 22.46
C THR A 471 -6.82 -37.68 21.03
N GLN A 472 -7.57 -37.18 20.05
CA GLN A 472 -7.13 -37.11 18.65
C GLN A 472 -5.98 -36.12 18.45
N ILE A 473 -6.07 -34.94 19.05
CA ILE A 473 -4.99 -33.95 19.01
C ILE A 473 -3.71 -34.53 19.64
N GLN A 474 -3.82 -35.23 20.77
CA GLN A 474 -2.67 -35.88 21.41
C GLN A 474 -2.06 -37.00 20.55
N GLN A 475 -2.86 -37.74 19.79
CA GLN A 475 -2.35 -38.75 18.85
C GLN A 475 -1.51 -38.11 17.73
N HIS A 476 -1.98 -36.99 17.17
CA HIS A 476 -1.23 -36.22 16.18
C HIS A 476 0.06 -35.61 16.74
N ILE A 477 0.02 -35.09 17.97
CA ILE A 477 1.23 -34.62 18.66
C ILE A 477 2.23 -35.78 18.85
N ASN A 478 1.75 -36.96 19.25
CA ASN A 478 2.60 -38.13 19.47
C ASN A 478 3.18 -38.73 18.16
N SER A 479 2.52 -38.54 17.02
CA SER A 479 3.05 -38.91 15.70
C SER A 479 4.02 -37.89 15.11
N GLY A 480 4.22 -36.74 15.79
CA GLY A 480 5.10 -35.66 15.33
C GLY A 480 4.46 -34.72 14.32
N ASP A 481 3.13 -34.74 14.21
CA ASP A 481 2.39 -33.82 13.34
C ASP A 481 2.36 -32.41 13.95
N LEU A 482 2.39 -31.40 13.08
CA LEU A 482 2.24 -30.00 13.49
C LEU A 482 0.76 -29.66 13.70
N VAL A 483 0.40 -29.24 14.92
CA VAL A 483 -0.97 -28.81 15.27
C VAL A 483 -0.99 -27.28 15.43
N LEU A 484 -1.83 -26.58 14.64
CA LEU A 484 -1.96 -25.11 14.67
C LEU A 484 -3.40 -24.69 15.01
N GLY A 485 -3.56 -23.77 15.95
CA GLY A 485 -4.85 -23.12 16.23
C GLY A 485 -5.05 -21.89 15.35
N LEU A 486 -6.11 -21.86 14.54
CA LEU A 486 -6.48 -20.67 13.77
C LEU A 486 -7.73 -20.02 14.35
N SER A 487 -7.57 -18.82 14.93
CA SER A 487 -8.65 -17.99 15.46
C SER A 487 -8.93 -16.83 14.51
N ALA A 488 -10.18 -16.70 14.05
CA ALA A 488 -10.66 -15.50 13.35
C ALA A 488 -11.11 -14.45 14.39
N GLY A 489 -10.18 -13.82 15.11
CA GLY A 489 -10.49 -12.77 16.08
C GLY A 489 -9.35 -12.42 17.03
N SER A 490 -9.39 -11.21 17.59
CA SER A 490 -8.38 -10.61 18.49
C SER A 490 -8.28 -11.26 19.89
N SER A 491 -8.64 -12.53 20.03
CA SER A 491 -8.45 -13.29 21.25
C SER A 491 -7.54 -14.48 20.97
N ASN A 492 -6.43 -14.56 21.70
CA ASN A 492 -5.52 -15.70 21.80
C ASN A 492 -6.19 -16.99 22.36
N SER A 493 -7.52 -17.12 22.31
CA SER A 493 -8.28 -18.08 23.11
C SER A 493 -8.07 -19.54 22.71
N LEU A 494 -7.87 -19.84 21.42
CA LEU A 494 -7.68 -21.21 20.93
C LEU A 494 -6.23 -21.69 21.11
N ASP A 495 -5.24 -20.87 20.75
CA ASP A 495 -3.82 -21.19 20.96
C ASP A 495 -3.48 -21.29 22.44
N GLU A 496 -4.02 -20.39 23.27
CA GLU A 496 -3.81 -20.45 24.71
C GLU A 496 -4.50 -21.67 25.33
N TRP A 497 -5.65 -22.09 24.81
CA TRP A 497 -6.31 -23.34 25.23
C TRP A 497 -5.49 -24.57 24.82
N LEU A 498 -4.98 -24.64 23.59
CA LEU A 498 -4.11 -25.74 23.12
C LEU A 498 -2.84 -25.83 23.98
N ARG A 499 -2.17 -24.71 24.22
CA ARG A 499 -0.97 -24.65 25.07
C ARG A 499 -1.23 -25.11 26.51
N ARG A 500 -2.32 -24.63 27.13
CA ARG A 500 -2.68 -25.03 28.50
C ARG A 500 -3.11 -26.49 28.60
N THR A 501 -3.73 -27.03 27.55
CA THR A 501 -4.30 -28.39 27.59
C THR A 501 -3.26 -29.47 27.30
N PHE A 502 -2.24 -29.19 26.47
CA PHE A 502 -1.25 -30.17 26.01
C PHE A 502 0.20 -29.84 26.40
N GLU A 503 0.41 -28.84 27.25
CA GLU A 503 1.75 -28.41 27.72
C GLU A 503 2.76 -28.11 26.59
N LEU A 504 2.25 -27.60 25.46
CA LEU A 504 3.09 -27.32 24.29
C LEU A 504 3.95 -26.07 24.51
N PRO A 505 5.22 -26.06 24.03
CA PRO A 505 6.08 -24.87 24.06
C PRO A 505 5.52 -23.73 23.21
N ILE A 506 5.97 -22.49 23.48
CA ILE A 506 5.52 -21.26 22.82
C ILE A 506 5.75 -21.30 21.31
#